data_AF-A0A382E9Y7-F1
#
_entry.id   AF-A0A382E9Y7-F1
#
_cell.length_a   1.000
_cell.length_b   1.000
_cell.length_c   1.000
_cell.angle_alpha   90.00
_cell.angle_beta   90.00
_cell.angle_gamma   90.00
#
_symmetry.space_group_name_H-M   'P 1'
#
loop_
_entity.id
_entity.type
_entity.pdbx_description
1 polymer ?
#
loop_
_entity_poly.entity_id
_entity_poly.type
_entity_poly.pdbx_seq_one_letter_code
_entity_poly.pdbx_strand_id
1 'polypeptide(L)'
;MLVLHGGGNTSVKTTVTDLLGEDVQVLCVKGSGWDMADIEPPGLPAVRMEPLLKLRSLKVLSDEDMVRFQRGALIDPSSPNPSVETLLHAFLPHKFVDHTH
;
A
#
# COMPACT_ATOMS: atom_id res chain seq x y z
N MET A 1 7.13 20.30 -23.35
CA MET A 1 7.42 19.53 -22.12
C MET A 1 6.31 18.51 -21.98
N LEU A 2 6.55 17.27 -22.38
CA LEU A 2 5.57 16.20 -22.35
C LEU A 2 5.65 15.56 -20.96
N VAL A 3 4.81 15.99 -20.03
CA VAL A 3 4.72 15.36 -18.71
C VAL A 3 3.95 14.06 -18.91
N LEU A 4 4.67 12.93 -18.91
CA LEU A 4 4.07 11.61 -18.74
C LEU A 4 3.44 11.62 -17.34
N HIS A 5 2.13 11.82 -17.25
CA HIS A 5 1.34 11.65 -16.03
C HIS A 5 1.20 10.15 -15.69
N GLY A 6 2.29 9.39 -15.81
CA GLY A 6 2.33 7.93 -15.78
C GLY A 6 1.99 7.43 -14.38
N GLY A 7 0.71 7.09 -14.18
CA GLY A 7 0.10 6.58 -12.96
C GLY A 7 0.62 5.20 -12.54
N GLY A 8 1.91 5.11 -12.26
CA GLY A 8 2.53 3.92 -11.66
C GLY A 8 2.41 3.91 -10.13
N ASN A 9 2.60 2.72 -9.56
CA ASN A 9 2.69 2.49 -8.13
C ASN A 9 3.96 1.68 -7.81
N THR A 10 4.58 1.99 -6.67
CA THR A 10 5.71 1.24 -6.14
C THR A 10 5.40 0.79 -4.72
N SER A 11 6.04 -0.30 -4.30
CA SER A 11 5.92 -0.80 -2.93
C SER A 11 7.15 -1.56 -2.47
N VAL A 12 7.36 -1.57 -1.14
CA VAL A 12 8.32 -2.43 -0.46
C VAL A 12 7.65 -3.16 0.70
N LYS A 13 7.93 -4.46 0.82
CA LYS A 13 7.59 -5.27 2.00
C LYS A 13 8.73 -5.17 3.01
N THR A 14 8.39 -4.78 4.24
CA THR A 14 9.36 -4.59 5.33
C THR A 14 8.72 -4.89 6.69
N THR A 15 9.52 -4.80 7.73
CA THR A 15 9.06 -4.83 9.13
C THR A 15 9.12 -3.42 9.69
N VAL A 16 8.10 -3.05 10.47
CA VAL A 16 8.09 -1.82 11.29
C VAL A 16 7.69 -2.18 12.71
N THR A 17 8.18 -1.43 13.68
CA THR A 17 7.74 -1.54 15.07
C THR A 17 6.51 -0.67 15.26
N ASP A 18 5.42 -1.24 15.76
CA ASP A 18 4.19 -0.51 16.01
C ASP A 18 4.20 0.23 17.37
N LEU A 19 3.09 0.89 17.71
CA LEU A 19 2.95 1.66 18.96
C LEU A 19 3.02 0.81 20.22
N LEU A 20 2.78 -0.50 20.12
CA LEU A 20 2.87 -1.45 21.22
C LEU A 20 4.30 -2.03 21.34
N GLY A 21 5.20 -1.68 20.43
CA GLY A 21 6.56 -2.22 20.39
C GLY A 21 6.66 -3.55 19.65
N GLU A 22 5.63 -3.95 18.89
CA GLU A 22 5.61 -5.22 18.17
C GLU A 22 6.16 -5.06 16.76
N ASP A 23 6.95 -6.03 16.30
CA ASP A 23 7.44 -6.08 14.93
C ASP A 23 6.34 -6.59 13.99
N VAL A 24 5.87 -5.73 13.09
CA VAL A 24 4.77 -5.99 12.18
C VAL A 24 5.25 -6.01 10.73
N GLN A 25 4.90 -7.05 9.99
CA GLN A 25 5.10 -7.11 8.55
C GLN A 25 4.14 -6.15 7.84
N VAL A 26 4.70 -5.24 7.04
CA VAL A 26 3.95 -4.20 6.32
C VAL A 26 4.33 -4.13 4.86
N LEU A 27 3.38 -3.63 4.07
CA LEU A 27 3.60 -3.12 2.74
C LEU A 27 3.62 -1.59 2.83
N CYS A 28 4.76 -0.99 2.56
CA CYS A 28 4.83 0.45 2.29
C CYS A 28 4.57 0.64 0.80
N VAL A 29 3.46 1.28 0.45
CA VAL A 29 2.98 1.40 -0.94
C VAL A 29 2.64 2.85 -1.22
N LYS A 30 2.79 3.29 -2.47
CA LYS A 30 2.46 4.67 -2.86
C LYS A 30 1.06 5.08 -2.37
N GLY A 31 1.02 6.24 -1.71
CA GLY A 31 -0.21 6.90 -1.30
C GLY A 31 -0.90 7.62 -2.46
N SER A 32 -2.22 7.74 -2.36
CA SER A 32 -3.04 8.53 -3.28
C SER A 32 -2.65 10.01 -3.20
N GLY A 33 -2.55 10.68 -4.36
CA GLY A 33 -2.19 12.10 -4.45
C GLY A 33 -0.69 12.41 -4.45
N TRP A 34 0.17 11.40 -4.34
CA TRP A 34 1.62 11.55 -4.47
C TRP A 34 2.10 11.21 -5.89
N ASP A 35 2.97 12.08 -6.42
CA ASP A 35 3.72 11.84 -7.65
C ASP A 35 4.96 10.98 -7.33
N MET A 36 5.31 10.04 -8.22
CA MET A 36 6.53 9.25 -8.06
C MET A 36 7.79 10.08 -8.30
N ALA A 37 7.71 11.18 -9.06
CA ALA A 37 8.87 12.04 -9.32
C ALA A 37 9.44 12.67 -8.04
N ASP A 38 8.58 12.94 -7.06
CA ASP A 38 8.90 13.68 -5.82
C ASP A 38 8.50 12.88 -4.55
N ILE A 39 8.49 11.55 -4.62
CA ILE A 39 8.01 10.73 -3.50
C ILE A 39 8.96 10.76 -2.30
N GLU A 40 8.43 11.15 -1.15
CA GLU A 40 9.11 11.12 0.14
C GLU A 40 8.53 10.00 1.04
N PRO A 41 9.17 9.65 2.19
CA PRO A 41 8.65 8.62 3.08
C PRO A 41 7.16 8.77 3.48
N PRO A 42 6.60 9.98 3.72
CA PRO A 42 5.16 10.15 3.97
C PRO A 42 4.26 9.74 2.80
N GLY A 43 4.79 9.69 1.58
CA GLY A 43 4.11 9.21 0.38
C GLY A 43 4.03 7.69 0.27
N LEU A 44 4.59 6.94 1.22
CA LEU A 44 4.59 5.47 1.27
C LEU A 44 3.91 4.96 2.56
N PRO A 45 2.58 5.14 2.71
CA PRO A 45 1.84 4.59 3.86
C PRO A 45 2.13 3.11 4.09
N ALA A 46 2.38 2.76 5.36
CA ALA A 46 2.60 1.38 5.80
C ALA A 46 1.27 0.69 6.13
N VAL A 47 0.97 -0.40 5.42
CA VAL A 47 -0.25 -1.20 5.58
C VAL A 47 0.10 -2.59 6.08
N ARG A 48 -0.59 -3.09 7.11
CA ARG A 48 -0.34 -4.43 7.69
C ARG A 48 -0.53 -5.53 6.64
N MET A 49 0.48 -6.39 6.48
CA MET A 49 0.46 -7.47 5.47
C MET A 49 -0.52 -8.59 5.82
N GLU A 50 -0.56 -9.03 7.07
CA GLU A 50 -1.39 -10.18 7.47
C GLU A 50 -2.89 -9.97 7.16
N PRO A 51 -3.51 -8.81 7.49
CA PRO A 51 -4.88 -8.52 7.05
C PRO A 51 -5.05 -8.52 5.53
N LEU A 52 -4.14 -7.90 4.78
CA LEU A 52 -4.23 -7.85 3.31
C LEU A 52 -4.21 -9.25 2.70
N LEU A 53 -3.34 -10.14 3.18
CA LEU A 53 -3.25 -11.52 2.68
C LEU A 53 -4.53 -12.32 2.94
N LYS A 54 -5.24 -12.05 4.05
CA LYS A 54 -6.54 -12.69 4.35
C LYS A 54 -7.61 -12.35 3.31
N LEU A 55 -7.53 -11.20 2.63
CA LEU A 55 -8.49 -10.84 1.57
C LEU A 55 -8.45 -11.80 0.37
N ARG A 56 -7.36 -12.56 0.17
CA ARG A 56 -7.29 -13.59 -0.89
C ARG A 56 -8.37 -14.66 -0.79
N SER A 57 -8.93 -14.90 0.40
CA SER A 57 -9.99 -15.90 0.57
C SER A 57 -11.36 -15.41 0.10
N LEU A 58 -11.53 -14.10 -0.14
CA LEU A 58 -12.79 -13.54 -0.59
C LEU A 58 -12.95 -13.77 -2.09
N LYS A 59 -14.14 -14.26 -2.49
CA LYS A 59 -14.50 -14.40 -3.90
C LYS A 59 -14.88 -13.07 -4.56
N VAL A 60 -15.41 -12.15 -3.76
CA VAL A 60 -15.90 -10.84 -4.18
C VAL A 60 -15.52 -9.85 -3.09
N LEU A 61 -15.05 -8.69 -3.50
CA LEU A 61 -14.77 -7.54 -2.65
C LEU A 61 -15.14 -6.29 -3.44
N SER A 62 -15.99 -5.42 -2.89
CA SER A 62 -16.34 -4.16 -3.54
C SER A 62 -15.17 -3.17 -3.44
N ASP A 63 -15.10 -2.19 -4.33
CA ASP A 63 -14.07 -1.15 -4.27
C ASP A 63 -14.16 -0.35 -2.97
N GLU A 64 -15.38 -0.06 -2.50
CA GLU A 64 -15.62 0.65 -1.23
C GLU A 64 -15.10 -0.13 -0.02
N ASP A 65 -15.38 -1.44 0.02
CA ASP A 65 -14.90 -2.31 1.10
C ASP A 65 -13.40 -2.52 1.01
N MET A 66 -12.83 -2.61 -0.20
CA MET A 66 -11.39 -2.68 -0.43
C MET A 66 -10.70 -1.45 0.15
N VAL A 67 -11.15 -0.24 -0.21
CA VAL A 67 -10.57 1.02 0.27
C VAL A 67 -10.73 1.14 1.79
N ARG A 68 -11.93 0.83 2.31
CA ARG A 68 -12.19 0.83 3.76
C ARG A 68 -11.25 -0.11 4.51
N PHE A 69 -11.07 -1.33 4.00
CA PHE A 69 -10.21 -2.33 4.62
C PHE A 69 -8.74 -1.90 4.60
N GLN A 70 -8.24 -1.42 3.45
CA GLN A 70 -6.87 -0.92 3.32
C GLN A 70 -6.59 0.23 4.30
N ARG A 71 -7.52 1.19 4.44
CA ARG A 71 -7.38 2.29 5.39
C ARG A 71 -7.40 1.79 6.85
N GLY A 72 -8.25 0.83 7.17
CA GLY A 72 -8.27 0.20 8.50
C GLY A 72 -7.02 -0.60 8.85
N ALA A 73 -6.27 -1.06 7.83
CA ALA A 73 -5.03 -1.81 8.00
C ALA A 73 -3.77 -0.94 8.09
N LEU A 74 -3.88 0.39 8.03
CA LEU A 74 -2.74 1.31 8.20
C LEU A 74 -2.09 1.17 9.58
N ILE A 75 -0.76 1.28 9.63
CA ILE A 75 -0.03 1.44 10.89
C ILE A 75 -0.34 2.79 11.51
N ASP A 76 -0.27 3.86 10.71
CA ASP A 76 -0.65 5.21 11.09
C ASP A 76 -1.93 5.63 10.34
N PRO A 77 -3.07 5.77 11.04
CA PRO A 77 -4.35 6.18 10.43
C PRO A 77 -4.34 7.59 9.83
N SER A 78 -3.37 8.44 10.20
CA SER A 78 -3.23 9.80 9.65
C SER A 78 -2.51 9.82 8.29
N SER A 79 -1.86 8.71 7.92
CA SER A 79 -1.19 8.58 6.63
C SER A 79 -2.16 8.68 5.44
N PRO A 80 -1.65 9.01 4.23
CA PRO A 80 -2.45 9.03 3.01
C PRO A 80 -3.13 7.69 2.74
N ASN A 81 -4.23 7.72 1.98
CA ASN A 81 -4.86 6.48 1.52
C ASN A 81 -3.88 5.69 0.65
N PRO A 82 -3.66 4.39 0.90
CA PRO A 82 -2.91 3.52 0.00
C PRO A 82 -3.48 3.53 -1.41
N SER A 83 -2.66 3.23 -2.42
CA SER A 83 -3.13 3.04 -3.80
C SER A 83 -4.22 1.96 -3.89
N VAL A 84 -5.19 2.12 -4.80
CA VAL A 84 -6.17 1.08 -5.11
C VAL A 84 -5.52 -0.23 -5.59
N GLU A 85 -4.31 -0.16 -6.14
CA GLU A 85 -3.53 -1.32 -6.59
C GLU A 85 -2.82 -2.06 -5.44
N THR A 86 -2.99 -1.63 -4.17
CA THR A 86 -2.32 -2.22 -2.98
C THR A 86 -2.43 -3.75 -2.92
N LEU A 87 -3.58 -4.33 -3.28
CA LEU A 87 -3.75 -5.79 -3.25
C LEU A 87 -2.88 -6.52 -4.28
N LEU A 88 -2.67 -5.95 -5.48
CA LEU A 88 -1.73 -6.49 -6.47
C LEU A 88 -0.32 -6.58 -5.87
N HIS A 89 0.14 -5.49 -5.27
CA HIS A 89 1.46 -5.40 -4.65
C HIS A 89 1.60 -6.36 -3.45
N ALA A 90 0.56 -6.50 -2.62
CA ALA A 90 0.56 -7.41 -1.47
C ALA A 90 0.63 -8.88 -1.89
N PHE A 91 -0.01 -9.24 -3.01
CA PHE A 91 -0.18 -10.61 -3.47
C PHE A 91 1.02 -11.15 -4.26
N LEU A 92 1.88 -10.29 -4.77
CA LEU A 92 3.12 -10.72 -5.41
C LEU A 92 4.18 -11.09 -4.35
N PRO A 93 4.77 -12.31 -4.41
CA PRO A 93 5.69 -12.82 -3.40
C PRO A 93 7.12 -12.25 -3.55
N HIS A 94 7.23 -10.94 -3.82
CA HIS A 94 8.48 -10.24 -4.01
C HIS A 94 8.58 -9.05 -3.05
N LYS A 95 9.79 -8.79 -2.55
CA LYS A 95 10.04 -7.71 -1.58
C LYS A 95 9.72 -6.34 -2.16
N PHE A 96 10.14 -6.09 -3.39
CA PHE A 96 9.89 -4.85 -4.13
C PHE A 96 8.98 -5.16 -5.31
N VAL A 97 8.04 -4.27 -5.60
CA VAL A 97 7.12 -4.38 -6.73
C VAL A 97 6.90 -2.99 -7.29
N ASP A 98 7.19 -2.83 -8.57
CA ASP A 98 6.91 -1.64 -9.35
C ASP A 98 5.87 -1.97 -10.42
N HIS A 99 4.90 -1.08 -10.59
CA HIS A 99 3.85 -1.17 -11.60
C HIS A 99 3.79 0.14 -12.37
N THR A 100 3.83 0.07 -13.69
CA THR A 100 3.81 1.22 -14.61
C THR A 100 2.75 1.02 -15.68
N HIS A 101 2.15 2.11 -16.17
CA HIS A 101 1.15 2.10 -17.25
C HIS A 101 1.77 2.46 -18.59
#